data_AF-A0A353QFU5-F1
#
_entry.id   AF-A0A353QFU5-F1
#
_cell.length_a   1.000
_cell.length_b   1.000
_cell.length_c   1.000
_cell.angle_alpha   90.00
_cell.angle_beta   90.00
_cell.angle_gamma   90.00
#
_symmetry.space_group_name_H-M   'P 1'
#
loop_
_entity.id
_entity.type
_entity.pdbx_description
1 polymer ?
#
loop_
_entity_poly.entity_id
_entity_poly.type
_entity_poly.pdbx_seq_one_letter_code
_entity_poly.pdbx_strand_id
1 'polypeptide(L)'
;AQMGMDYSEIAIVMGAIGNHEEEYGEPVSDVSAAVILADKSDVHRSRVRNRDIATFDIHDRVNYAVVHSFLNVDDATRDITLNLTIDNEICPVMEYFEIFLIRMVMCRRAASFLKAVFRIEINGAKIL
;
A
#
# COMPACT_ATOMS: atom_id res chain seq x y z
N ALA A 1 -12.87 -23.37 -16.14
CA ALA A 1 -11.78 -22.43 -16.49
C ALA A 1 -10.67 -23.20 -17.22
N GLN A 2 -9.94 -22.58 -18.15
CA GLN A 2 -8.88 -23.22 -18.95
C GLN A 2 -7.75 -23.83 -18.08
N MET A 3 -7.59 -23.35 -16.84
CA MET A 3 -6.61 -23.82 -15.86
C MET A 3 -7.20 -24.76 -14.78
N GLY A 4 -8.47 -25.16 -14.88
CA GLY A 4 -9.09 -26.12 -13.95
C GLY A 4 -9.41 -25.59 -12.54
N MET A 5 -9.24 -24.30 -12.27
CA MET A 5 -9.54 -23.67 -10.97
C MET A 5 -11.03 -23.77 -10.63
N ASP A 6 -11.34 -24.02 -9.35
CA ASP A 6 -12.71 -24.12 -8.86
C ASP A 6 -13.42 -22.74 -8.88
N TYR A 7 -14.74 -22.75 -9.07
CA TYR A 7 -15.51 -21.50 -9.13
C TYR A 7 -15.44 -20.69 -7.83
N SER A 8 -15.31 -21.34 -6.68
CA SER A 8 -15.15 -20.65 -5.39
C SER A 8 -13.82 -19.89 -5.30
N GLU A 9 -12.73 -20.49 -5.78
CA GLU A 9 -11.42 -19.83 -5.83
C GLU A 9 -11.41 -18.67 -6.84
N ILE A 10 -12.04 -18.86 -8.00
CA ILE A 10 -12.23 -17.80 -8.99
C ILE A 10 -12.99 -16.62 -8.36
N ALA A 11 -14.05 -16.88 -7.60
CA ALA A 11 -14.81 -15.83 -6.93
C ALA A 11 -13.99 -15.06 -5.90
N ILE A 12 -13.10 -15.73 -5.17
CA ILE A 12 -12.17 -15.08 -4.22
C ILE A 12 -11.21 -14.13 -4.96
N VAL A 13 -10.61 -14.60 -6.06
CA VAL A 13 -9.68 -13.79 -6.87
C VAL A 13 -10.39 -12.59 -7.50
N MET A 14 -11.56 -12.83 -8.11
CA MET A 14 -12.39 -11.75 -8.68
C MET A 14 -12.79 -10.73 -7.60
N GLY A 15 -13.16 -11.20 -6.41
CA GLY A 15 -13.48 -10.34 -5.27
C GLY A 15 -12.30 -9.47 -4.84
N ALA A 16 -11.10 -10.03 -4.74
CA ALA A 16 -9.89 -9.27 -4.42
C ALA A 16 -9.56 -8.22 -5.49
N ILE A 17 -9.64 -8.58 -6.77
CA ILE A 17 -9.41 -7.65 -7.89
C ILE A 17 -10.46 -6.52 -7.87
N GLY A 18 -11.73 -6.83 -7.68
CA GLY A 18 -12.79 -5.81 -7.71
C GLY A 18 -12.76 -4.83 -6.53
N ASN A 19 -12.21 -5.23 -5.39
CA ASN A 19 -12.34 -4.47 -4.13
C ASN A 19 -11.02 -3.83 -3.64
N HIS A 20 -9.92 -3.86 -4.40
CA HIS A 20 -8.66 -3.23 -3.98
C HIS A 20 -8.45 -1.79 -4.50
N GLU A 21 -9.36 -1.27 -5.32
CA GLU A 21 -9.22 0.04 -5.96
C GLU A 21 -9.68 1.20 -5.05
N GLU A 22 -9.08 2.39 -5.24
CA GLU A 22 -9.47 3.63 -4.55
C GLU A 22 -10.75 4.25 -5.16
N GLU A 23 -11.55 5.01 -4.42
CA GLU A 23 -11.51 5.29 -2.97
C GLU A 23 -12.35 4.30 -2.15
N TYR A 24 -13.08 3.41 -2.82
CA TYR A 24 -14.18 2.62 -2.23
C TYR A 24 -13.81 1.17 -1.90
N GLY A 25 -12.57 0.75 -2.17
CA GLY A 25 -12.15 -0.62 -1.95
C GLY A 25 -12.28 -1.07 -0.48
N GLU A 26 -12.78 -2.28 -0.29
CA GLU A 26 -12.97 -2.90 1.02
C GLU A 26 -12.39 -4.32 1.10
N PRO A 27 -11.79 -4.72 2.23
CA PRO A 27 -11.35 -6.09 2.43
C PRO A 27 -12.57 -7.01 2.61
N VAL A 28 -12.98 -7.71 1.55
CA VAL A 28 -14.12 -8.66 1.57
C VAL A 28 -13.72 -10.11 1.86
N SER A 29 -12.42 -10.38 1.87
CA SER A 29 -11.81 -11.69 2.17
C SER A 29 -10.37 -11.50 2.62
N ASP A 30 -9.77 -12.53 3.20
CA ASP A 30 -8.34 -12.49 3.59
C ASP A 30 -7.43 -12.19 2.39
N VAL A 31 -7.77 -12.73 1.21
CA VAL A 31 -7.05 -12.46 -0.04
C VAL A 31 -7.22 -11.00 -0.47
N SER A 32 -8.43 -10.45 -0.39
CA SER A 32 -8.66 -9.03 -0.71
C SER A 32 -7.87 -8.11 0.23
N ALA A 33 -7.88 -8.40 1.53
CA ALA A 33 -7.11 -7.64 2.52
C ALA A 33 -5.60 -7.69 2.23
N ALA A 34 -5.06 -8.86 1.90
CA ALA A 34 -3.66 -9.02 1.53
C ALA A 34 -3.31 -8.24 0.25
N VAL A 35 -4.18 -8.26 -0.77
CA VAL A 35 -3.99 -7.50 -2.02
C VAL A 35 -4.02 -5.99 -1.77
N ILE A 36 -4.97 -5.51 -0.96
CA ILE A 36 -5.03 -4.08 -0.58
C ILE A 36 -3.73 -3.65 0.09
N LEU A 37 -3.25 -4.41 1.09
CA LEU A 37 -1.99 -4.10 1.76
C LEU A 37 -0.81 -4.10 0.78
N ALA A 38 -0.70 -5.11 -0.08
CA ALA A 38 0.38 -5.24 -1.05
C ALA A 38 0.39 -4.09 -2.07
N ASP A 39 -0.77 -3.74 -2.63
CA ASP A 39 -0.87 -2.68 -3.64
C ASP A 39 -0.68 -1.28 -3.04
N LYS A 40 -1.40 -0.97 -1.96
CA LYS A 40 -1.46 0.38 -1.39
C LYS A 40 -0.22 0.76 -0.59
N SER A 41 0.56 -0.21 -0.15
CA SER A 41 1.87 0.03 0.47
C SER A 41 3.03 0.08 -0.52
N ASP A 42 2.83 -0.30 -1.79
CA ASP A 42 3.87 -0.29 -2.83
C ASP A 42 4.10 1.14 -3.35
N VAL A 43 4.73 1.94 -2.49
CA VAL A 43 5.22 3.28 -2.78
C VAL A 43 6.73 3.25 -2.79
N HIS A 44 7.35 3.43 -3.95
CA HIS A 44 8.80 3.40 -4.09
C HIS A 44 9.23 4.06 -5.40
N ARG A 45 10.42 4.67 -5.44
CA ARG A 45 10.92 5.33 -6.65
C ARG A 45 11.01 4.44 -7.89
N SER A 46 11.20 3.14 -7.71
CA SER A 46 11.23 2.18 -8.84
C SER A 46 9.88 2.00 -9.53
N ARG A 47 8.78 2.47 -8.91
CA ARG A 47 7.44 2.49 -9.51
C ARG A 47 7.31 3.60 -10.55
N VAL A 48 8.12 4.65 -10.45
CA VAL A 48 8.13 5.78 -11.37
C VAL A 48 8.74 5.36 -12.70
N ARG A 49 7.91 5.26 -13.73
CA ARG A 49 8.34 4.91 -15.09
C ARG A 49 8.80 6.11 -15.89
N ASN A 50 8.26 7.29 -15.57
CA ASN A 50 8.68 8.53 -16.16
C ASN A 50 10.13 8.83 -15.77
N ARG A 51 10.99 9.11 -16.77
CA ARG A 51 12.41 9.39 -16.54
C ARG A 51 12.74 10.87 -16.57
N ASP A 52 11.80 11.69 -17.03
CA ASP A 52 11.95 13.14 -17.09
C ASP A 52 11.30 13.78 -15.87
N ILE A 53 12.16 14.10 -14.89
CA ILE A 53 11.78 14.70 -13.61
C ILE A 53 10.98 16.00 -13.80
N ALA A 54 11.25 16.77 -14.86
CA ALA A 54 10.55 18.02 -15.13
C ALA A 54 9.06 17.82 -15.47
N THR A 55 8.67 16.59 -15.80
CA THR A 55 7.31 16.22 -16.21
C THR A 55 6.59 15.36 -15.18
N PHE A 56 7.14 15.19 -13.99
CA PHE A 56 6.52 14.39 -12.93
C PHE A 56 5.18 14.98 -12.52
N ASP A 57 4.17 14.11 -12.41
CA ASP A 57 2.95 14.45 -11.70
C ASP A 57 3.16 14.35 -10.17
N ILE A 58 2.09 14.57 -9.41
CA ILE A 58 2.14 14.52 -7.94
C ILE A 58 2.48 13.11 -7.42
N HIS A 59 2.03 12.06 -8.08
CA HIS A 59 2.28 10.69 -7.66
C HIS A 59 3.71 10.26 -7.99
N ASP A 60 4.20 10.63 -9.17
CA ASP A 60 5.59 10.41 -9.59
C ASP A 60 6.54 11.09 -8.61
N ARG A 61 6.28 12.36 -8.25
CA ARG A 61 7.10 13.09 -7.28
C ARG A 61 7.15 12.40 -5.92
N VAL A 62 5.99 12.05 -5.36
CA VAL A 62 5.92 11.38 -4.04
C VAL A 62 6.60 10.02 -4.09
N ASN A 63 6.33 9.19 -5.11
CA ASN A 63 7.00 7.89 -5.26
C ASN A 63 8.52 8.05 -5.40
N TYR A 64 8.97 9.01 -6.21
CA TYR A 64 10.40 9.24 -6.45
C TYR A 64 11.16 9.65 -5.18
N ALA A 65 10.50 10.42 -4.29
CA ALA A 65 11.05 10.79 -3.00
C ALA A 65 11.23 9.59 -2.05
N VAL A 66 10.46 8.52 -2.21
CA VAL A 66 10.61 7.31 -1.39
C VAL A 66 11.82 6.50 -1.87
N VAL A 67 12.94 6.62 -1.15
CA VAL A 67 14.23 5.94 -1.46
C VAL A 67 14.28 4.51 -0.93
N HIS A 68 13.48 4.21 0.08
CA HIS A 68 13.34 2.88 0.67
C HIS A 68 11.89 2.67 1.10
N SER A 69 11.37 1.49 0.82
CA SER A 69 10.01 1.09 1.17
C SER A 69 9.98 -0.39 1.47
N PHE A 70 9.44 -0.76 2.64
CA PHE A 70 9.33 -2.14 3.06
C PHE A 70 8.13 -2.37 3.97
N LEU A 71 7.31 -3.36 3.64
CA LEU A 71 6.18 -3.79 4.46
C LEU A 71 6.60 -4.99 5.33
N ASN A 72 6.81 -4.76 6.62
CA ASN A 72 7.16 -5.82 7.57
C ASN A 72 5.90 -6.43 8.19
N VAL A 73 5.84 -7.75 8.29
CA VAL A 73 4.74 -8.48 8.94
C VAL A 73 5.29 -9.27 10.11
N ASP A 74 4.79 -9.00 11.31
CA ASP A 74 5.19 -9.67 12.54
C ASP A 74 3.99 -10.44 13.11
N ASP A 75 4.09 -11.77 13.13
CA ASP A 75 3.01 -12.63 13.63
C ASP A 75 2.90 -12.60 15.17
N ALA A 76 4.02 -12.39 15.88
CA ALA A 76 4.03 -12.38 17.34
C ALA A 76 3.32 -11.14 17.90
N THR A 77 3.58 -9.98 17.29
CA THR A 77 2.93 -8.70 17.69
C THR A 77 1.63 -8.43 16.94
N ARG A 78 1.40 -9.14 15.83
CA ARG A 78 0.30 -8.90 14.87
C ARG A 78 0.39 -7.50 14.24
N ASP A 79 1.59 -6.98 14.10
CA ASP A 79 1.84 -5.69 13.46
C ASP A 79 2.20 -5.87 11.97
N ILE A 80 1.65 -5.00 11.13
CA ILE A 80 2.02 -4.84 9.72
C ILE A 80 2.55 -3.41 9.57
N THR A 81 3.87 -3.25 9.49
CA THR A 81 4.53 -1.94 9.52
C THR A 81 5.07 -1.58 8.14
N LEU A 82 4.56 -0.50 7.56
CA LEU A 82 5.15 0.12 6.37
C LEU A 82 6.29 1.05 6.80
N ASN A 83 7.52 0.65 6.47
CA ASN A 83 8.74 1.40 6.74
C ASN A 83 9.17 2.15 5.48
N LEU A 84 9.23 3.48 5.57
CA LEU A 84 9.60 4.36 4.48
C LEU A 84 10.83 5.18 4.84
N THR A 85 11.71 5.37 3.87
CA THR A 85 12.68 6.46 3.90
C THR A 85 12.32 7.43 2.79
N ILE A 86 12.03 8.67 3.16
CA ILE A 86 11.61 9.74 2.25
C ILE A 86 12.69 10.80 2.21
N ASP A 87 13.11 11.14 1.00
CA ASP A 87 13.97 12.29 0.72
C ASP A 87 13.16 13.59 0.85
N ASN A 88 13.32 14.25 2.00
CA ASN A 88 12.60 15.47 2.34
C ASN A 88 12.98 16.68 1.46
N GLU A 89 14.08 16.63 0.70
CA GLU A 89 14.41 17.68 -0.28
C GLU A 89 13.49 17.60 -1.52
N ILE A 90 12.96 16.42 -1.81
CA ILE A 90 12.08 16.16 -2.97
C ILE A 90 10.60 16.31 -2.56
N CYS A 91 10.22 15.72 -1.43
CA CYS A 91 8.84 15.69 -0.94
C CYS A 91 8.81 15.70 0.59
N PRO A 92 8.20 16.71 1.24
CA PRO A 92 7.94 16.68 2.67
C PRO A 92 7.02 15.52 3.07
N VAL A 93 7.22 14.97 4.27
CA VAL A 93 6.38 13.86 4.80
C VAL A 93 4.88 14.20 4.81
N MET A 94 4.50 15.45 5.07
CA MET A 94 3.09 15.87 5.04
C MET A 94 2.48 15.76 3.65
N GLU A 95 3.24 16.07 2.60
CA GLU A 95 2.78 15.97 1.22
C GLU A 95 2.59 14.50 0.81
N TYR A 96 3.45 13.59 1.27
CA TYR A 96 3.20 12.15 1.13
C TYR A 96 1.83 11.76 1.69
N PHE A 97 1.48 12.24 2.89
CA PHE A 97 0.18 11.95 3.48
C PHE A 97 -0.96 12.62 2.71
N GLU A 98 -0.82 13.87 2.26
CA GLU A 98 -1.88 14.51 1.46
C GLU A 98 -2.26 13.69 0.22
N ILE A 99 -1.26 13.09 -0.44
CA ILE A 99 -1.48 12.27 -1.64
C ILE A 99 -1.93 10.84 -1.31
N PHE A 100 -1.38 10.20 -0.27
CA PHE A 100 -1.59 8.77 0.01
C PHE A 100 -2.37 8.45 1.28
N LEU A 101 -2.98 9.43 1.96
CA LEU A 101 -3.75 9.19 3.18
C LEU A 101 -4.85 8.16 2.98
N ILE A 102 -5.60 8.25 1.87
CA ILE A 102 -6.70 7.31 1.57
C ILE A 102 -6.16 5.88 1.46
N ARG A 103 -5.03 5.69 0.79
CA ARG A 103 -4.32 4.40 0.69
C ARG A 103 -3.95 3.85 2.06
N MET A 104 -3.41 4.69 2.94
CA MET A 104 -3.03 4.28 4.30
C MET A 104 -4.24 3.91 5.16
N VAL A 105 -5.38 4.59 4.97
CA VAL A 105 -6.64 4.23 5.60
C VAL A 105 -7.14 2.86 5.10
N MET A 106 -7.00 2.58 3.81
CA MET A 106 -7.32 1.26 3.23
C MET A 106 -6.42 0.16 3.81
N CYS A 107 -5.10 0.38 3.89
CA CYS A 107 -4.16 -0.54 4.54
C CYS A 107 -4.57 -0.81 5.99
N ARG A 108 -4.94 0.21 6.76
CA ARG A 108 -5.42 0.06 8.13
C ARG A 108 -6.66 -0.81 8.24
N ARG A 109 -7.66 -0.59 7.36
CA ARG A 109 -8.89 -1.41 7.32
C ARG A 109 -8.58 -2.86 6.96
N ALA A 110 -7.70 -3.08 5.97
CA ALA A 110 -7.27 -4.40 5.54
C ALA A 110 -6.51 -5.16 6.65
N ALA A 111 -5.57 -4.51 7.34
CA ALA A 111 -4.90 -5.11 8.49
C ALA A 111 -5.88 -5.47 9.61
N SER A 112 -6.83 -4.58 9.92
CA SER A 112 -7.88 -4.87 10.91
C SER A 112 -8.74 -6.08 10.53
N PHE A 113 -9.07 -6.24 9.25
CA PHE A 113 -9.80 -7.43 8.76
C PHE A 113 -9.03 -8.72 9.05
N LEU A 114 -7.69 -8.69 8.88
CA LEU A 114 -6.79 -9.79 9.19
C LEU A 114 -6.48 -9.94 10.69
N LYS A 115 -7.13 -9.16 11.57
CA LYS A 115 -6.86 -9.12 13.01
C LYS A 115 -5.39 -8.77 13.30
N ALA A 116 -4.90 -7.77 12.59
CA ALA A 116 -3.56 -7.18 12.71
C ALA A 116 -3.67 -5.66 12.84
N VAL A 117 -2.58 -5.00 13.21
CA VAL A 117 -2.49 -3.54 13.33
C VAL A 117 -1.57 -3.01 12.24
N PHE A 118 -2.08 -2.11 11.40
CA PHE A 118 -1.25 -1.41 10.42
C PHE A 118 -0.52 -0.24 11.10
N ARG A 119 0.79 -0.13 10.85
CA ARG A 119 1.65 0.94 11.34
C ARG A 119 2.42 1.58 10.21
N ILE A 120 2.82 2.83 10.41
CA ILE A 120 3.69 3.55 9.47
C ILE A 120 4.87 4.14 10.23
N GLU A 121 6.07 3.83 9.75
CA GLU A 121 7.32 4.43 10.20
C GLU A 121 7.99 5.15 9.02
N ILE A 122 8.29 6.44 9.19
CA ILE A 122 8.91 7.27 8.15
C ILE A 122 10.16 7.90 8.74
N ASN A 123 11.32 7.66 8.11
CA ASN A 123 12.61 8.21 8.56
C ASN A 123 12.91 7.93 10.06
N GLY A 124 12.51 6.75 10.56
CA GLY A 124 12.68 6.34 11.96
C GLY A 124 11.65 6.89 12.94
N ALA A 125 10.69 7.71 12.48
CA ALA A 125 9.61 8.22 13.30
C ALA A 125 8.33 7.39 13.10
N LYS A 126 7.75 6.92 14.20
CA LYS A 126 6.44 6.25 14.20
C LYS A 126 5.34 7.29 14.06
N ILE A 127 4.53 7.18 13.02
CA ILE A 127 3.49 8.16 12.70
C ILE A 127 2.09 7.65 13.05
N LEU A 128 1.82 6.38 12.75
CA LEU A 128 0.52 5.72 12.92
C LEU A 128 0.69 4.30 13.46
#